data_AF-B5ICM4-F1
#
_entry.id   AF-B5ICM4-F1
#
_cell.length_a   1.000
_cell.length_b   1.000
_cell.length_c   1.000
_cell.angle_alpha   90.00
_cell.angle_beta   90.00
_cell.angle_gamma   90.00
#
_symmetry.space_group_name_H-M   'P 1'
#
loop_
_entity.id
_entity.type
_entity.pdbx_description
1 polymer ?
#
loop_
_entity_poly.entity_id
_entity_poly.type
_entity_poly.pdbx_seq_one_letter_code
_entity_poly.pdbx_strand_id
1 'polypeptide(L)'
;MKKEVLRALTEKYGKRYSDLFHINLREEPFKWFLLATLFGARISENIALRTYKMFETYNVASPERIIEEGWDSLVAILDSGGYTRYDFKTADKLLELARNLSKENLNEIHRNAKDFKDLVLRLKSLAKGIGDTTVGIFLREIIGIWDKARPYPTPLARLAAKNLGIGDVEDYWKENLEDLDYAKFESMLAKIGKLCRRGKCSHCPAREICENRFSKGVK
;
A
#
# COMPACT_ATOMS: atom_id res chain seq x y z
N MET A 1 6.43 27.64 1.90
CA MET A 1 7.70 26.88 1.93
C MET A 1 7.49 25.37 2.12
N LYS A 2 6.88 24.88 3.22
CA LYS A 2 6.65 23.44 3.45
C LYS A 2 5.90 22.73 2.30
N LYS A 3 4.78 23.34 1.84
CA LYS A 3 3.98 22.90 0.68
C LYS A 3 4.82 22.67 -0.57
N GLU A 4 5.59 23.67 -0.99
CA GLU A 4 6.47 23.62 -2.18
C GLU A 4 7.50 22.49 -2.11
N VAL A 5 8.14 22.33 -0.95
CA VAL A 5 9.10 21.24 -0.75
C VAL A 5 8.41 19.89 -0.83
N LEU A 6 7.25 19.71 -0.19
CA LEU A 6 6.51 18.45 -0.25
C LEU A 6 6.01 18.13 -1.66
N ARG A 7 5.63 19.14 -2.45
CA ARG A 7 5.32 18.99 -3.88
C ARG A 7 6.52 18.44 -4.65
N ALA A 8 7.66 19.12 -4.58
CA ALA A 8 8.87 18.68 -5.28
C ALA A 8 9.33 17.28 -4.86
N LEU A 9 9.21 16.94 -3.57
CA LEU A 9 9.51 15.60 -3.06
C LEU A 9 8.51 14.56 -3.56
N THR A 10 7.23 14.91 -3.67
CA THR A 10 6.18 14.03 -4.20
C THR A 10 6.42 13.73 -5.67
N GLU A 11 6.76 14.72 -6.48
CA GLU A 11 7.10 14.54 -7.90
C GLU A 11 8.34 13.68 -8.08
N LYS A 12 9.38 13.89 -7.24
CA LYS A 12 10.65 13.18 -7.34
C LYS A 12 10.63 11.76 -6.78
N TYR A 13 9.94 11.53 -5.66
CA TYR A 13 10.02 10.28 -4.90
C TYR A 13 8.67 9.55 -4.78
N GLY A 14 7.56 10.22 -5.02
CA GLY A 14 6.24 9.62 -5.01
C GLY A 14 6.08 8.62 -6.15
N LYS A 15 5.36 7.53 -5.88
CA LYS A 15 5.05 6.49 -6.86
C LYS A 15 3.58 6.12 -6.75
N ARG A 16 2.97 5.90 -7.91
CA ARG A 16 1.77 5.09 -8.06
C ARG A 16 2.24 3.73 -8.55
N TYR A 17 2.08 2.70 -7.72
CA TYR A 17 2.65 1.39 -8.01
C TYR A 17 1.86 0.62 -9.05
N SER A 18 0.56 0.89 -9.21
CA SER A 18 -0.25 0.35 -10.29
C SER A 18 0.34 0.64 -11.67
N ASP A 19 0.97 1.80 -11.84
CA ASP A 19 1.56 2.22 -13.12
C ASP A 19 2.76 1.34 -13.52
N LEU A 20 3.48 0.77 -12.54
CA LEU A 20 4.64 -0.10 -12.80
C LEU A 20 4.25 -1.43 -13.46
N PHE A 21 2.99 -1.83 -13.31
CA PHE A 21 2.45 -3.08 -13.84
C PHE A 21 1.26 -2.83 -14.78
N HIS A 22 1.02 -1.57 -15.17
CA HIS A 22 -0.09 -1.17 -16.03
C HIS A 22 -1.46 -1.69 -15.56
N ILE A 23 -1.68 -1.74 -14.24
CA ILE A 23 -2.92 -2.25 -13.66
C ILE A 23 -4.03 -1.22 -13.87
N ASN A 24 -5.09 -1.60 -14.59
CA ASN A 24 -6.28 -0.77 -14.67
C ASN A 24 -7.08 -0.91 -13.38
N LEU A 25 -6.92 0.03 -12.45
CA LEU A 25 -7.53 -0.04 -11.12
C LEU A 25 -9.07 -0.10 -11.10
N ARG A 26 -9.76 0.35 -12.18
CA ARG A 26 -11.23 0.25 -12.29
C ARG A 26 -11.66 -1.17 -12.62
N GLU A 27 -10.91 -1.83 -13.51
CA GLU A 27 -11.24 -3.15 -14.04
C GLU A 27 -10.60 -4.28 -13.24
N GLU A 28 -9.38 -4.07 -12.75
CA GLU A 28 -8.52 -5.06 -12.11
C GLU A 28 -8.07 -4.65 -10.70
N PRO A 29 -8.96 -4.19 -9.79
CA PRO A 29 -8.57 -3.78 -8.44
C PRO A 29 -7.92 -4.93 -7.65
N PHE A 30 -8.19 -6.18 -8.01
CA PHE A 30 -7.60 -7.36 -7.39
C PHE A 30 -6.08 -7.43 -7.57
N LYS A 31 -5.57 -7.15 -8.78
CA LYS A 31 -4.14 -7.12 -9.06
C LYS A 31 -3.41 -6.15 -8.13
N TRP A 32 -4.00 -4.97 -7.93
CA TRP A 32 -3.47 -4.02 -6.97
C TRP A 32 -3.59 -4.50 -5.52
N PHE A 33 -4.72 -5.10 -5.14
CA PHE A 33 -4.90 -5.64 -3.78
C PHE A 33 -3.93 -6.78 -3.46
N LEU A 34 -3.61 -7.63 -4.43
CA LEU A 34 -2.58 -8.67 -4.34
C LEU A 34 -1.21 -8.03 -4.05
N LEU A 35 -0.79 -7.04 -4.83
CA LEU A 35 0.47 -6.33 -4.61
C LEU A 35 0.48 -5.59 -3.26
N ALA A 36 -0.61 -4.93 -2.87
CA ALA A 36 -0.76 -4.31 -1.56
C ALA A 36 -0.64 -5.33 -0.41
N THR A 37 -1.14 -6.54 -0.61
CA THR A 37 -1.02 -7.65 0.35
C THR A 37 0.43 -8.08 0.52
N LEU A 38 1.19 -8.17 -0.57
CA LEU A 38 2.64 -8.46 -0.53
C LEU A 38 3.42 -7.35 0.19
N PHE A 39 3.09 -6.08 -0.04
CA PHE A 39 3.70 -4.96 0.69
C PHE A 39 3.34 -4.93 2.18
N GLY A 40 2.23 -5.55 2.58
CA GLY A 40 1.72 -5.53 3.95
C GLY A 40 2.62 -6.23 4.97
N ALA A 41 3.53 -7.10 4.53
CA ALA A 41 4.51 -7.73 5.41
C ALA A 41 5.72 -6.82 5.67
N ARG A 42 6.56 -7.22 6.64
CA ARG A 42 7.86 -6.56 6.89
C ARG A 42 8.89 -6.97 5.83
N ILE A 43 8.60 -6.64 4.57
CA ILE A 43 9.39 -7.02 3.39
C ILE A 43 9.97 -5.78 2.71
N SER A 44 10.95 -5.97 1.83
CA SER A 44 11.49 -4.88 1.01
C SER A 44 10.58 -4.59 -0.20
N GLU A 45 10.59 -3.35 -0.68
CA GLU A 45 9.84 -2.93 -1.87
C GLU A 45 10.22 -3.80 -3.09
N ASN A 46 11.51 -3.99 -3.32
CA ASN A 46 12.01 -4.78 -4.46
C ASN A 46 11.58 -6.25 -4.40
N ILE A 47 11.50 -6.84 -3.21
CA ILE A 47 11.00 -8.23 -3.09
C ILE A 47 9.51 -8.26 -3.41
N ALA A 48 8.69 -7.39 -2.84
CA ALA A 48 7.25 -7.37 -3.13
C ALA A 48 6.96 -7.18 -4.63
N LEU A 49 7.67 -6.25 -5.29
CA LEU A 49 7.54 -6.00 -6.73
C LEU A 49 7.97 -7.21 -7.57
N ARG A 50 9.12 -7.82 -7.25
CA ARG A 50 9.60 -9.00 -7.95
C ARG A 50 8.65 -10.18 -7.76
N THR A 51 8.19 -10.42 -6.54
CA THR A 51 7.20 -11.45 -6.24
C THR A 51 5.92 -11.24 -7.04
N TYR A 52 5.37 -10.02 -7.06
CA TYR A 52 4.19 -9.74 -7.90
C TYR A 52 4.44 -10.00 -9.38
N LYS A 53 5.63 -9.65 -9.89
CA LYS A 53 6.00 -9.98 -11.28
C LYS A 53 6.01 -11.49 -11.54
N MET A 54 6.35 -12.32 -10.56
CA MET A 54 6.25 -13.78 -10.68
C MET A 54 4.79 -14.21 -10.78
N PHE A 55 3.89 -13.70 -9.95
CA PHE A 55 2.44 -13.96 -10.07
C PHE A 55 1.90 -13.63 -11.48
N GLU A 56 2.29 -12.50 -12.06
CA GLU A 56 1.93 -12.15 -13.45
C GLU A 56 2.55 -13.13 -14.46
N THR A 57 3.82 -13.50 -14.29
CA THR A 57 4.55 -14.40 -15.21
C THR A 57 3.93 -15.81 -15.23
N TYR A 58 3.46 -16.30 -14.07
CA TYR A 58 2.79 -17.59 -13.96
C TYR A 58 1.28 -17.51 -14.22
N ASN A 59 0.73 -16.32 -14.53
CA ASN A 59 -0.70 -16.09 -14.73
C ASN A 59 -1.56 -16.50 -13.52
N VAL A 60 -1.12 -16.09 -12.32
CA VAL A 60 -1.74 -16.38 -11.01
C VAL A 60 -2.19 -15.10 -10.31
N ALA A 61 -2.58 -14.08 -11.08
CA ALA A 61 -2.96 -12.76 -10.57
C ALA A 61 -4.48 -12.53 -10.52
N SER A 62 -5.29 -13.59 -10.41
CA SER A 62 -6.74 -13.52 -10.16
C SER A 62 -7.15 -14.43 -8.99
N PRO A 63 -8.29 -14.19 -8.31
CA PRO A 63 -8.78 -15.07 -7.25
C PRO A 63 -8.92 -16.53 -7.72
N GLU A 64 -9.48 -16.74 -8.91
CA GLU A 64 -9.76 -18.06 -9.48
C GLU A 64 -8.45 -18.81 -9.72
N ARG A 65 -7.48 -18.15 -10.36
CA ARG A 65 -6.16 -18.73 -10.62
C ARG A 65 -5.40 -19.05 -9.34
N ILE A 66 -5.48 -18.19 -8.31
CA ILE A 66 -4.87 -18.47 -7.00
C ILE A 66 -5.47 -19.73 -6.36
N ILE A 67 -6.79 -19.91 -6.47
CA ILE A 67 -7.47 -21.10 -5.92
C ILE A 67 -7.08 -22.36 -6.71
N GLU A 68 -7.07 -22.27 -8.05
CA GLU A 68 -6.73 -23.38 -8.95
C GLU A 68 -5.29 -23.88 -8.76
N GLU A 69 -4.33 -22.97 -8.63
CA GLU A 69 -2.90 -23.31 -8.45
C GLU A 69 -2.62 -23.97 -7.09
N GLY A 70 -3.39 -23.62 -6.07
CA GLY A 70 -3.27 -24.24 -4.75
C GLY A 70 -2.00 -23.84 -3.98
N TRP A 71 -1.89 -24.35 -2.75
CA TRP A 71 -0.93 -23.86 -1.77
C TRP A 71 0.53 -24.06 -2.17
N ASP A 72 0.90 -25.26 -2.63
CA ASP A 72 2.30 -25.59 -2.97
C ASP A 72 2.83 -24.73 -4.13
N SER A 73 2.00 -24.51 -5.16
CA SER A 73 2.35 -23.64 -6.30
C SER A 73 2.53 -22.19 -5.84
N LEU A 74 1.64 -21.67 -5.00
CA LEU A 74 1.75 -20.32 -4.45
C LEU A 74 3.02 -20.11 -3.64
N VAL A 75 3.41 -21.10 -2.82
CA VAL A 75 4.69 -21.09 -2.09
C VAL A 75 5.87 -21.00 -3.04
N ALA A 76 5.89 -21.84 -4.09
CA ALA A 76 6.95 -21.82 -5.09
C ALA A 76 7.05 -20.45 -5.82
N ILE A 77 5.90 -19.84 -6.16
CA ILE A 77 5.85 -18.50 -6.76
C ILE A 77 6.41 -17.44 -5.79
N LEU A 78 5.99 -17.49 -4.52
CA LEU A 78 6.48 -16.59 -3.48
C LEU A 78 8.00 -16.69 -3.30
N ASP A 79 8.53 -17.91 -3.27
CA ASP A 79 9.96 -18.20 -3.16
C ASP A 79 10.76 -17.69 -4.35
N SER A 80 10.27 -17.90 -5.57
CA SER A 80 10.90 -17.38 -6.78
C SER A 80 11.02 -15.84 -6.77
N GLY A 81 10.10 -15.16 -6.08
CA GLY A 81 10.15 -13.72 -5.85
C GLY A 81 11.11 -13.27 -4.73
N GLY A 82 11.64 -14.21 -3.94
CA GLY A 82 12.46 -13.96 -2.76
C GLY A 82 11.65 -13.71 -1.47
N TYR A 83 10.42 -14.21 -1.41
CA TYR A 83 9.50 -14.02 -0.28
C TYR A 83 9.60 -15.12 0.80
N THR A 84 10.68 -15.90 0.78
CA THR A 84 10.95 -17.12 1.60
C THR A 84 10.77 -17.00 3.11
N ARG A 85 10.81 -15.78 3.68
CA ARG A 85 10.59 -15.60 5.13
C ARG A 85 9.11 -15.78 5.51
N TYR A 86 8.22 -15.54 4.56
CA TYR A 86 6.79 -15.33 4.79
C TYR A 86 5.91 -16.08 3.78
N ASP A 87 6.52 -16.85 2.89
CA ASP A 87 5.92 -17.72 1.88
C ASP A 87 4.71 -18.51 2.39
N PHE A 88 4.86 -19.42 3.34
CA PHE A 88 3.81 -20.33 3.81
C PHE A 88 2.58 -19.58 4.31
N LYS A 89 2.78 -18.65 5.27
CA LYS A 89 1.67 -17.87 5.82
C LYS A 89 1.04 -16.91 4.80
N THR A 90 1.80 -16.50 3.78
CA THR A 90 1.27 -15.65 2.72
C THR A 90 0.48 -16.49 1.71
N ALA A 91 0.91 -17.71 1.38
CA ALA A 91 0.12 -18.64 0.60
C ALA A 91 -1.23 -18.93 1.26
N ASP A 92 -1.24 -19.23 2.57
CA ASP A 92 -2.49 -19.40 3.34
C ASP A 92 -3.41 -18.18 3.23
N LYS A 93 -2.85 -16.99 3.46
CA LYS A 93 -3.58 -15.72 3.38
C LYS A 93 -4.14 -15.46 1.99
N LEU A 94 -3.35 -15.72 0.94
CA LEU A 94 -3.77 -15.49 -0.45
C LEU A 94 -4.89 -16.44 -0.86
N LEU A 95 -4.85 -17.71 -0.42
CA LEU A 95 -5.95 -18.65 -0.65
C LEU A 95 -7.22 -18.25 0.08
N GLU A 96 -7.12 -17.84 1.35
CA GLU A 96 -8.28 -17.34 2.11
C GLU A 96 -8.90 -16.11 1.44
N LEU A 97 -8.05 -15.14 1.06
CA LEU A 97 -8.43 -13.91 0.37
C LEU A 97 -9.11 -14.21 -0.96
N ALA A 98 -8.53 -15.10 -1.77
CA ALA A 98 -9.08 -15.49 -3.05
C ALA A 98 -10.44 -16.18 -2.91
N ARG A 99 -10.61 -17.10 -1.96
CA ARG A 99 -11.89 -17.78 -1.68
C ARG A 99 -12.99 -16.84 -1.21
N ASN A 100 -12.65 -15.76 -0.51
CA ASN A 100 -13.62 -14.75 -0.12
C ASN A 100 -13.98 -13.86 -1.31
N LEU A 101 -13.01 -13.49 -2.14
CA LEU A 101 -13.23 -12.66 -3.32
C LEU A 101 -13.88 -13.40 -4.50
N SER A 102 -13.87 -14.73 -4.52
CA SER A 102 -14.64 -15.53 -5.49
C SER A 102 -16.15 -15.50 -5.21
N LYS A 103 -16.57 -15.03 -4.04
CA LYS A 103 -17.98 -14.88 -3.66
C LYS A 103 -18.50 -13.45 -3.89
N GLU A 104 -17.65 -12.47 -3.66
CA GLU A 104 -17.94 -11.04 -3.81
C GLU A 104 -16.66 -10.33 -4.22
N ASN A 105 -16.62 -9.75 -5.41
CA ASN A 105 -15.40 -9.08 -5.89
C ASN A 105 -15.19 -7.71 -5.20
N LEU A 106 -13.98 -7.16 -5.33
CA LEU A 106 -13.62 -5.89 -4.66
C LEU A 106 -14.51 -4.71 -5.04
N ASN A 107 -14.94 -4.63 -6.30
CA ASN A 107 -15.85 -3.58 -6.75
C ASN A 107 -17.26 -3.74 -6.14
N GLU A 108 -17.72 -4.97 -5.91
CA GLU A 108 -18.97 -5.26 -5.19
C GLU A 108 -18.86 -4.90 -3.71
N ILE A 109 -17.76 -5.27 -3.05
CA ILE A 109 -17.48 -4.90 -1.66
C ILE A 109 -17.54 -3.37 -1.50
N HIS A 110 -16.95 -2.64 -2.44
CA HIS A 110 -17.02 -1.19 -2.49
C HIS A 110 -18.45 -0.66 -2.66
N ARG A 111 -19.21 -1.18 -3.62
CA ARG A 111 -20.61 -0.76 -3.85
C ARG A 111 -21.49 -1.03 -2.63
N ASN A 112 -21.33 -2.19 -2.00
CA ASN A 112 -22.13 -2.67 -0.88
C ASN A 112 -21.70 -2.11 0.49
N ALA A 113 -20.51 -1.53 0.59
CA ALA A 113 -20.08 -0.84 1.80
C ALA A 113 -20.98 0.38 2.07
N LYS A 114 -21.41 0.56 3.33
CA LYS A 114 -22.27 1.69 3.73
C LYS A 114 -21.54 3.03 3.67
N ASP A 115 -20.29 3.03 4.13
CA ASP A 115 -19.43 4.20 4.22
C ASP A 115 -17.95 3.77 4.18
N PHE A 116 -17.04 4.72 4.33
CA PHE A 116 -15.60 4.46 4.35
C PHE A 116 -15.17 3.51 5.49
N LYS A 117 -15.81 3.61 6.67
CA LYS A 117 -15.48 2.77 7.83
C LYS A 117 -15.89 1.32 7.58
N ASP A 118 -17.09 1.11 7.03
CA ASP A 118 -17.58 -0.20 6.61
C ASP A 118 -16.69 -0.79 5.49
N LEU A 119 -16.29 0.03 4.52
CA LEU A 119 -15.35 -0.39 3.45
C LEU A 119 -14.03 -0.90 4.03
N VAL A 120 -13.41 -0.14 4.94
CA VAL A 120 -12.16 -0.56 5.60
C VAL A 120 -12.34 -1.87 6.38
N LEU A 121 -13.48 -2.04 7.09
CA LEU A 121 -13.77 -3.26 7.85
C LEU A 121 -13.93 -4.47 6.92
N ARG A 122 -14.69 -4.32 5.82
CA ARG A 122 -14.89 -5.39 4.83
C ARG A 122 -13.60 -5.80 4.15
N LEU A 123 -12.75 -4.85 3.78
CA LEU A 123 -11.43 -5.13 3.19
C LEU A 123 -10.53 -5.89 4.18
N LYS A 124 -10.57 -5.54 5.48
CA LYS A 124 -9.82 -6.26 6.51
C LYS A 124 -10.33 -7.67 6.76
N SER A 125 -11.63 -7.92 6.61
CA SER A 125 -12.22 -9.24 6.82
C SER A 125 -11.94 -10.23 5.69
N LEU A 126 -11.32 -9.81 4.59
CA LEU A 126 -11.04 -10.67 3.44
C LEU A 126 -10.08 -11.82 3.74
N ALA A 127 -9.15 -11.66 4.68
CA ALA A 127 -8.33 -12.77 5.16
C ALA A 127 -7.64 -12.42 6.48
N LYS A 128 -7.29 -13.44 7.27
CA LYS A 128 -6.51 -13.25 8.48
C LYS A 128 -5.17 -12.58 8.18
N GLY A 129 -4.90 -11.49 8.89
CA GLY A 129 -3.67 -10.73 8.72
C GLY A 129 -3.68 -9.71 7.58
N ILE A 130 -4.84 -9.40 6.99
CA ILE A 130 -5.07 -8.14 6.29
C ILE A 130 -5.37 -7.06 7.33
N GLY A 131 -4.51 -6.04 7.40
CA GLY A 131 -4.60 -4.99 8.42
C GLY A 131 -4.43 -3.58 7.84
N ASP A 132 -4.30 -2.59 8.72
CA ASP A 132 -4.25 -1.17 8.34
C ASP A 132 -3.20 -0.84 7.28
N THR A 133 -2.07 -1.52 7.33
CA THR A 133 -0.99 -1.28 6.36
C THR A 133 -1.41 -1.74 4.97
N THR A 134 -1.93 -2.96 4.83
CA THR A 134 -2.40 -3.48 3.53
C THR A 134 -3.56 -2.66 2.99
N VAL A 135 -4.56 -2.37 3.82
CA VAL A 135 -5.74 -1.60 3.41
C VAL A 135 -5.36 -0.16 3.08
N GLY A 136 -4.45 0.47 3.84
CA GLY A 136 -3.96 1.82 3.53
C GLY A 136 -3.20 1.88 2.22
N ILE A 137 -2.32 0.90 1.97
CA ILE A 137 -1.62 0.79 0.69
C ILE A 137 -2.63 0.63 -0.44
N PHE A 138 -3.61 -0.28 -0.30
CA PHE A 138 -4.62 -0.47 -1.33
C PHE A 138 -5.41 0.81 -1.62
N LEU A 139 -5.99 1.42 -0.59
CA LEU A 139 -6.89 2.57 -0.73
C LEU A 139 -6.19 3.80 -1.31
N ARG A 140 -4.88 4.01 -1.07
CA ARG A 140 -4.18 5.21 -1.54
C ARG A 140 -4.22 5.40 -3.06
N GLU A 141 -4.21 4.31 -3.84
CA GLU A 141 -4.21 4.36 -5.31
C GLU A 141 -5.64 4.30 -5.87
N ILE A 142 -6.60 3.89 -5.04
CA ILE A 142 -8.02 3.79 -5.37
C ILE A 142 -8.78 5.12 -5.14
N ILE A 143 -8.16 6.10 -4.48
CA ILE A 143 -8.74 7.44 -4.32
C ILE A 143 -9.00 8.07 -5.70
N GLY A 144 -10.21 8.63 -5.88
CA GLY A 144 -10.70 9.16 -7.16
C GLY A 144 -11.26 8.09 -8.11
N ILE A 145 -11.17 6.81 -7.75
CA ILE A 145 -11.76 5.70 -8.49
C ILE A 145 -13.02 5.19 -7.80
N TRP A 146 -12.92 4.91 -6.50
CA TRP A 146 -14.05 4.54 -5.65
C TRP A 146 -14.53 5.75 -4.84
N ASP A 147 -15.82 6.08 -4.95
CA ASP A 147 -16.45 7.23 -4.27
C ASP A 147 -16.37 7.15 -2.73
N LYS A 148 -16.38 5.93 -2.16
CA LYS A 148 -16.25 5.69 -0.72
C LYS A 148 -14.81 5.59 -0.23
N ALA A 149 -13.81 5.61 -1.13
CA ALA A 149 -12.41 5.58 -0.73
C ALA A 149 -11.96 6.96 -0.25
N ARG A 150 -11.21 6.97 0.85
CA ARG A 150 -10.58 8.17 1.41
C ARG A 150 -9.13 7.88 1.79
N PRO A 151 -8.28 8.92 1.91
CA PRO A 151 -6.98 8.85 2.56
C PRO A 151 -6.98 7.95 3.81
N TYR A 152 -6.21 6.86 3.76
CA TYR A 152 -6.01 5.95 4.89
C TYR A 152 -4.50 5.74 5.10
N PRO A 153 -3.78 6.77 5.57
CA PRO A 153 -2.32 6.81 5.50
C PRO A 153 -1.70 5.64 6.27
N THR A 154 -0.70 4.99 5.69
CA THR A 154 0.02 3.90 6.36
C THR A 154 0.71 4.35 7.65
N PRO A 155 1.05 3.44 8.58
CA PRO A 155 1.80 3.80 9.79
C PRO A 155 3.10 4.57 9.52
N LEU A 156 3.80 4.27 8.41
CA LEU A 156 5.00 4.99 8.00
C LEU A 156 4.67 6.39 7.49
N ALA A 157 3.61 6.55 6.68
CA ALA A 157 3.18 7.86 6.23
C ALA A 157 2.75 8.75 7.41
N ARG A 158 1.99 8.20 8.36
CA ARG A 158 1.63 8.91 9.60
C ARG A 158 2.85 9.31 10.44
N LEU A 159 3.86 8.44 10.55
CA LEU A 159 5.10 8.76 11.24
C LEU A 159 5.84 9.93 10.59
N ALA A 160 5.92 9.94 9.25
CA ALA A 160 6.52 11.05 8.51
C ALA A 160 5.72 12.34 8.71
N ALA A 161 4.41 12.29 8.53
CA ALA A 161 3.51 13.42 8.70
C ALA A 161 3.68 14.06 10.09
N LYS A 162 3.64 13.26 11.15
CA LYS A 162 3.88 13.70 12.52
C LYS A 162 5.23 14.42 12.69
N ASN A 163 6.30 13.88 12.12
CA ASN A 163 7.64 14.48 12.23
C ASN A 163 7.81 15.76 11.42
N LEU A 164 7.04 15.89 10.34
CA LEU A 164 7.00 17.07 9.49
C LEU A 164 6.01 18.13 10.03
N GLY A 165 5.35 17.90 11.16
CA GLY A 165 4.32 18.79 11.70
C GLY A 165 3.10 18.92 10.78
N ILE A 166 2.79 17.86 10.04
CA ILE A 166 1.52 17.72 9.32
C ILE A 166 0.52 17.15 10.32
N GLY A 167 -0.62 17.82 10.47
CA GLY A 167 -1.74 17.36 11.30
C GLY A 167 -2.40 16.13 10.68
N ASP A 168 -3.67 16.24 10.34
CA ASP A 168 -4.32 15.20 9.55
C ASP A 168 -3.77 15.16 8.11
N VAL A 169 -3.51 13.96 7.59
CA VAL A 169 -2.90 13.78 6.26
C VAL A 169 -3.91 14.02 5.14
N GLU A 170 -5.19 13.66 5.35
CA GLU A 170 -6.28 13.92 4.40
C GLU A 170 -6.49 15.42 4.26
N ASP A 171 -6.67 16.10 5.39
CA ASP A 171 -6.96 17.53 5.41
C ASP A 171 -5.79 18.33 4.81
N TYR A 172 -4.55 18.00 5.22
CA TYR A 172 -3.37 18.66 4.65
C TYR A 172 -3.27 18.48 3.14
N TRP A 173 -3.50 17.26 2.64
CA TRP A 173 -3.48 16.99 1.20
C TRP A 173 -4.56 17.79 0.47
N LYS A 174 -5.81 17.81 0.95
CA LYS A 174 -6.90 18.58 0.33
C LYS A 174 -6.62 20.09 0.31
N GLU A 175 -6.17 20.64 1.42
CA GLU A 175 -5.95 22.09 1.54
C GLU A 175 -4.73 22.59 0.76
N ASN A 176 -3.71 21.73 0.58
CA ASN A 176 -2.41 22.18 0.09
C ASN A 176 -1.95 21.48 -1.19
N LEU A 177 -2.41 20.28 -1.50
CA LEU A 177 -1.82 19.44 -2.53
C LEU A 177 -2.88 18.62 -3.30
N GLU A 178 -4.15 19.07 -3.34
CA GLU A 178 -5.25 18.33 -3.98
C GLU A 178 -5.03 18.14 -5.49
N ASP A 179 -4.26 19.05 -6.11
CA ASP A 179 -3.83 18.94 -7.49
C ASP A 179 -2.77 17.83 -7.72
N LEU A 180 -2.16 17.31 -6.65
CA LEU A 180 -1.25 16.17 -6.71
C LEU A 180 -2.00 14.86 -6.45
N ASP A 181 -1.59 13.83 -7.18
CA ASP A 181 -2.01 12.45 -6.94
C ASP A 181 -1.70 11.99 -5.50
N TYR A 182 -2.75 11.70 -4.73
CA TYR A 182 -2.63 11.22 -3.35
C TYR A 182 -1.74 9.98 -3.23
N ALA A 183 -1.77 9.06 -4.21
CA ALA A 183 -0.94 7.86 -4.19
C ALA A 183 0.55 8.22 -4.14
N LYS A 184 0.96 9.21 -4.94
CA LYS A 184 2.34 9.71 -4.98
C LYS A 184 2.68 10.42 -3.68
N PHE A 185 1.77 11.24 -3.15
CA PHE A 185 1.98 11.95 -1.89
C PHE A 185 2.16 10.99 -0.71
N GLU A 186 1.25 10.03 -0.51
CA GLU A 186 1.31 9.11 0.62
C GLU A 186 2.47 8.11 0.50
N SER A 187 2.80 7.65 -0.71
CA SER A 187 3.97 6.79 -0.92
C SER A 187 5.30 7.54 -0.68
N MET A 188 5.38 8.84 -1.01
CA MET A 188 6.52 9.69 -0.66
C MET A 188 6.64 9.82 0.87
N LEU A 189 5.53 10.10 1.57
CA LEU A 189 5.52 10.13 3.04
C LEU A 189 5.94 8.78 3.64
N ALA A 190 5.47 7.65 3.11
CA ALA A 190 5.87 6.33 3.59
C ALA A 190 7.37 6.08 3.43
N LYS A 191 8.00 6.56 2.34
CA LYS A 191 9.46 6.49 2.14
C LYS A 191 10.23 7.35 3.16
N ILE A 192 9.77 8.58 3.43
CA ILE A 192 10.32 9.41 4.51
C ILE A 192 10.16 8.71 5.86
N GLY A 193 8.98 8.15 6.13
CA GLY A 193 8.67 7.44 7.37
C GLY A 193 9.60 6.26 7.62
N LYS A 194 10.01 5.56 6.56
CA LYS A 194 11.03 4.50 6.64
C LYS A 194 12.40 5.03 7.08
N LEU A 195 12.79 6.23 6.65
CA LEU A 195 14.02 6.91 7.12
C LEU A 195 13.87 7.35 8.58
N CYS A 196 12.71 7.93 8.95
CA CYS A 196 12.40 8.30 10.33
C CYS A 196 12.53 7.10 11.27
N ARG A 197 11.89 5.98 10.94
CA ARG A 197 11.94 4.74 11.74
C ARG A 197 13.36 4.21 11.92
N ARG A 198 14.27 4.46 10.97
CA ARG A 198 15.68 4.04 11.03
C ARG A 198 16.60 5.11 11.62
N GLY A 199 16.07 6.25 12.06
CA GLY A 199 16.87 7.37 12.57
C GLY A 199 17.81 7.99 11.52
N LYS A 200 17.52 7.87 10.23
CA LYS A 200 18.39 8.33 9.14
C LYS A 200 18.14 9.79 8.74
N CYS A 201 17.99 10.68 9.73
CA CYS A 201 17.63 12.09 9.52
C CYS A 201 18.67 12.88 8.73
N SER A 202 19.95 12.49 8.74
CA SER A 202 21.01 13.14 7.94
C SER A 202 20.87 12.92 6.44
N HIS A 203 20.17 11.85 6.04
CA HIS A 203 19.94 11.49 4.63
C HIS A 203 18.48 11.73 4.22
N CYS A 204 17.69 12.38 5.07
CA CYS A 204 16.28 12.60 4.80
C CYS A 204 16.11 13.81 3.87
N PRO A 205 15.46 13.65 2.69
CA PRO A 205 15.31 14.76 1.75
C PRO A 205 14.34 15.84 2.25
N ALA A 206 13.56 15.56 3.30
CA ALA A 206 12.68 16.55 3.95
C ALA A 206 13.29 17.16 5.22
N ARG A 207 14.60 17.00 5.45
CA ARG A 207 15.27 17.44 6.69
C ARG A 207 15.06 18.93 6.99
N GLU A 208 15.08 19.77 5.97
CA GLU A 208 14.98 21.23 6.11
C GLU A 208 13.62 21.70 6.61
N ILE A 209 12.56 20.98 6.25
CA ILE A 209 11.17 21.28 6.65
C ILE A 209 10.69 20.43 7.84
N CYS A 210 11.57 19.60 8.42
CA CYS A 210 11.24 18.69 9.51
C CYS A 210 11.30 19.39 10.87
N GLU A 211 10.20 19.34 11.61
CA GLU A 211 10.08 19.92 12.95
C GLU A 211 10.83 19.07 13.99
N ASN A 212 10.92 17.75 13.73
CA ASN A 212 11.65 16.80 14.57
C ASN A 212 13.07 16.48 14.04
N ARG A 213 13.74 17.42 13.37
CA ARG A 213 15.05 17.18 12.70
C ARG A 213 16.20 16.74 13.62
N PHE A 214 16.05 16.86 14.94
CA PHE A 214 17.07 16.53 15.94
C PHE A 214 16.70 15.35 16.85
N SER A 215 15.54 14.72 16.70
CA SER A 215 15.23 13.52 17.47
C SER A 215 16.16 12.39 17.01
N LYS A 216 17.18 12.13 17.82
CA LYS A 216 18.06 10.97 17.67
C LYS A 216 17.18 9.73 17.65
N GLY A 217 17.41 8.86 16.66
CA GLY A 217 16.66 7.62 16.50
C GLY A 217 16.53 6.92 17.85
N VAL A 218 15.29 6.59 18.22
CA VAL A 218 15.01 5.70 19.34
C VAL A 218 15.83 4.44 19.10
N LYS A 219 16.78 4.18 20.01
CA LYS A 219 17.59 2.97 20.03
C LYS A 219 16.70 1.74 20.15
#